data_AF-A0A1W6QX95-F1
#
_entry.id   AF-A0A1W6QX95-F1
#
_cell.length_a   1.000
_cell.length_b   1.000
_cell.length_c   1.000
_cell.angle_alpha   90.00
_cell.angle_beta   90.00
_cell.angle_gamma   90.00
#
_symmetry.space_group_name_H-M   'P 1'
#
loop_
_entity.id
_entity.type
_entity.pdbx_description
1 polymer ?
#
loop_
_entity_poly.entity_id
_entity_poly.type
_entity_poly.pdbx_seq_one_letter_code
_entity_poly.pdbx_strand_id
1 'polypeptide(L)'
;MTIMTPEEVLKYGKRVVLFPQKGSKARLTYYVDGSRLVRQNVMWSNGVQIDIIHSPVEIKEIYHLIERVYSQKKKGILIARRSGNRESNKKRLLPLNKTGKGMGAMITKPKPIDIYTQLDFVEKKVQENARRAFKKEKVK
;
A
#
# COMPACT_ATOMS: atom_id res chain seq x y z
N MET A 1 -6.34 -16.15 -0.41
CA MET A 1 -5.67 -14.91 0.07
C MET A 1 -4.28 -14.88 -0.54
N THR A 2 -3.83 -13.73 -1.05
CA THR A 2 -2.51 -13.62 -1.70
C THR A 2 -1.45 -13.25 -0.66
N ILE A 3 -0.37 -14.04 -0.58
CA ILE A 3 0.78 -13.81 0.31
C ILE A 3 1.66 -12.71 -0.31
N MET A 4 2.24 -11.84 0.51
CA MET A 4 3.17 -10.80 0.09
C MET A 4 4.61 -11.28 0.22
N THR A 5 5.36 -11.37 -0.88
CA THR A 5 6.76 -11.83 -0.86
C THR A 5 7.72 -10.75 -0.35
N PRO A 6 8.97 -11.08 0.05
CA PRO A 6 9.98 -10.08 0.40
C PRO A 6 10.20 -9.03 -0.71
N GLU A 7 10.26 -9.47 -1.97
CA GLU A 7 10.46 -8.59 -3.12
C GLU A 7 9.30 -7.59 -3.26
N GLU A 8 8.08 -8.04 -3.01
CA GLU A 8 6.90 -7.16 -3.01
C GLU A 8 6.88 -6.19 -1.84
N VAL A 9 7.41 -6.58 -0.67
CA VAL A 9 7.57 -5.65 0.44
C VAL A 9 8.52 -4.52 0.07
N LEU A 10 9.66 -4.82 -0.57
CA LEU A 10 10.59 -3.80 -1.05
C LEU A 10 9.98 -2.95 -2.18
N LYS A 11 9.19 -3.57 -3.07
CA LYS A 11 8.59 -2.86 -4.21
C LYS A 11 7.41 -1.97 -3.83
N TYR A 12 6.60 -2.34 -2.84
CA TYR A 12 5.34 -1.64 -2.53
C TYR A 12 5.32 -1.01 -1.13
N GLY A 13 6.20 -1.44 -0.23
CA GLY A 13 6.30 -0.93 1.12
C GLY A 13 7.06 0.39 1.19
N LYS A 14 6.62 1.28 2.07
CA LYS A 14 7.42 2.43 2.55
C LYS A 14 7.88 2.25 3.98
N ARG A 15 7.00 1.67 4.80
CA ARG A 15 7.25 1.45 6.23
C ARG A 15 6.87 0.03 6.59
N VAL A 16 7.80 -0.67 7.20
CA VAL A 16 7.70 -2.04 7.68
C VAL A 16 7.75 -2.01 9.20
N VAL A 17 6.76 -2.62 9.85
CA VAL A 17 6.68 -2.68 11.32
C VAL A 17 6.84 -4.12 11.75
N LEU A 18 7.79 -4.36 12.65
CA LEU A 18 8.04 -5.69 13.21
C LEU A 18 7.16 -5.96 14.41
N PHE A 19 6.94 -7.24 14.72
CA PHE A 19 6.39 -7.63 16.00
C PHE A 19 7.26 -7.12 17.15
N PRO A 20 6.65 -6.70 18.27
CA PRO A 20 7.39 -6.28 19.45
C PRO A 20 8.30 -7.39 19.97
N GLN A 21 9.43 -7.00 20.56
CA GLN A 21 10.32 -7.95 21.24
C GLN A 21 9.69 -8.43 22.55
N LYS A 22 10.11 -9.61 23.03
CA LYS A 22 9.65 -10.14 24.32
C LYS A 22 10.03 -9.14 25.43
N GLY A 23 9.06 -8.79 26.28
CA GLY A 23 9.26 -7.83 27.37
C GLY A 23 9.20 -6.36 26.95
N SER A 24 9.00 -6.04 25.66
CA SER A 24 8.83 -4.67 25.19
C SER A 24 7.49 -4.48 24.48
N LYS A 25 6.81 -3.35 24.72
CA LYS A 25 5.65 -2.93 23.93
C LYS A 25 6.05 -2.14 22.67
N ALA A 26 7.31 -1.71 22.59
CA ALA A 26 7.81 -0.92 21.47
C ALA A 26 7.95 -1.80 20.21
N ARG A 27 7.48 -1.27 19.08
CA ARG A 27 7.62 -1.91 17.78
C ARG A 27 8.75 -1.26 17.02
N LEU A 28 9.68 -2.09 16.54
CA LEU A 28 10.72 -1.63 15.64
C LEU A 28 10.11 -1.35 14.27
N THR A 29 10.49 -0.19 13.73
CA THR A 29 10.02 0.29 12.43
C THR A 29 11.21 0.46 11.51
N TYR A 30 11.07 -0.07 10.30
CA TYR A 30 12.02 0.09 9.21
C TYR A 30 11.34 0.83 8.07
N TYR A 31 12.13 1.57 7.31
CA TYR A 31 11.73 2.24 6.09
C TYR A 31 12.40 1.56 4.92
N VAL A 32 11.65 1.41 3.84
CA VAL A 32 12.18 0.85 2.60
C VAL A 32 12.95 1.96 1.88
N ASP A 33 14.21 1.67 1.58
CA ASP A 33 15.10 2.51 0.80
C ASP A 33 15.76 1.67 -0.30
N GLY A 34 15.23 1.80 -1.51
CA GLY A 34 15.59 0.94 -2.64
C GLY A 34 15.38 -0.55 -2.33
N SER A 35 16.47 -1.30 -2.29
CA SER A 35 16.48 -2.75 -2.03
C SER A 35 16.72 -3.12 -0.56
N ARG A 36 16.84 -2.14 0.34
CA ARG A 36 17.21 -2.36 1.74
C ARG A 36 16.18 -1.79 2.72
N LEU A 37 16.24 -2.27 3.96
CA LEU A 37 15.42 -1.78 5.07
C LEU A 37 16.30 -0.98 6.03
N VAL A 38 15.95 0.28 6.25
CA VAL A 38 16.72 1.21 7.06
C VAL A 38 15.92 1.61 8.29
N ARG A 39 16.56 1.62 9.46
CA ARG A 39 15.93 2.17 10.67
C ARG A 39 16.31 3.64 10.80
N GLN A 40 15.29 4.48 11.00
CA GLN A 40 15.45 5.90 11.28
C GLN A 40 14.94 6.16 12.69
N ASN A 41 15.78 6.73 13.55
CA ASN A 41 15.36 7.25 14.84
C ASN A 41 15.43 8.77 14.77
N VAL A 42 14.39 9.43 15.26
CA VAL A 42 14.37 10.88 15.37
C VAL A 42 14.80 11.25 16.78
N MET A 43 15.89 12.00 16.92
CA MET A 43 16.34 12.57 18.18
C MET A 43 16.12 14.08 18.13
N TRP A 44 15.56 14.65 19.19
CA TRP A 44 15.44 16.09 19.32
C TRP A 44 16.51 16.60 20.27
N SER A 45 17.35 17.52 19.82
CA SER A 45 18.37 18.15 20.64
C SER A 45 18.38 19.65 20.35
N ASN A 46 18.28 20.47 21.40
CA ASN A 46 18.28 21.94 21.30
C ASN A 46 17.26 22.49 20.28
N GLY A 47 16.07 21.90 20.20
CA GLY A 47 15.01 22.32 19.26
C GLY A 47 15.26 21.89 17.80
N VAL A 48 16.37 21.20 17.51
CA VAL A 48 16.71 20.68 16.19
C VAL A 48 16.38 19.18 16.13
N GLN A 49 15.74 18.78 15.04
CA GLN A 49 15.51 17.38 14.73
C GLN A 49 16.77 16.78 14.10
N ILE A 50 17.31 15.73 14.72
CA ILE A 50 18.46 14.96 14.24
C ILE A 50 17.96 13.56 13.86
N ASP A 51 18.01 13.25 12.57
CA ASP A 51 17.66 11.92 12.06
C ASP A 51 18.88 10.99 12.14
N ILE A 52 18.80 9.99 13.02
CA ILE A 52 19.83 8.95 13.16
C ILE A 52 19.45 7.78 12.27
N ILE A 53 20.22 7.61 11.20
CA ILE A 53 20.08 6.51 10.25
C ILE A 53 20.97 5.36 10.71
N HIS A 54 20.37 4.19 10.97
CA HIS A 54 21.09 2.98 11.34
C HIS A 54 21.50 2.18 10.09
N SER A 55 22.45 1.27 10.27
CA SER A 55 22.90 0.37 9.20
C SER A 55 21.72 -0.34 8.51
N PRO A 56 21.71 -0.40 7.18
CA PRO A 56 20.67 -1.07 6.43
C PRO A 56 20.69 -2.58 6.70
N VAL A 57 19.51 -3.19 6.67
CA VAL A 57 19.30 -4.62 6.92
C VAL A 57 18.67 -5.27 5.67
N GLU A 58 19.09 -6.50 5.37
CA GLU A 58 18.46 -7.27 4.31
C GLU A 58 17.06 -7.73 4.72
N ILE A 59 16.10 -7.67 3.78
CA ILE A 59 14.74 -8.08 4.10
C ILE A 59 14.63 -9.54 4.50
N LYS A 60 15.48 -10.42 3.94
CA LYS A 60 15.48 -11.86 4.24
C LYS A 60 15.70 -12.13 5.73
N GLU A 61 16.54 -11.33 6.39
CA GLU A 61 16.85 -11.46 7.81
C GLU A 61 15.66 -11.16 8.71
N ILE A 62 14.82 -10.18 8.33
CA ILE A 62 13.74 -9.68 9.20
C ILE A 62 12.34 -10.00 8.69
N TYR A 63 12.19 -10.61 7.52
CA TYR A 63 10.90 -10.88 6.88
C TYR A 63 9.95 -11.68 7.77
N HIS A 64 10.47 -12.68 8.48
CA HIS A 64 9.71 -13.52 9.40
C HIS A 64 9.20 -12.77 10.64
N LEU A 65 9.77 -11.59 10.94
CA LEU A 65 9.39 -10.74 12.06
C LEU A 65 8.41 -9.63 11.68
N ILE A 66 8.10 -9.47 10.40
CA ILE A 66 7.21 -8.41 9.91
C ILE A 66 5.78 -8.66 10.37
N GLU A 67 5.22 -7.70 11.11
CA GLU A 67 3.80 -7.64 11.48
C GLU A 67 2.99 -6.89 10.42
N ARG A 68 3.49 -5.74 9.94
CA ARG A 68 2.73 -4.82 9.07
C ARG A 68 3.61 -4.20 8.01
N VAL A 69 3.03 -3.96 6.84
CA VAL A 69 3.66 -3.21 5.75
C VAL A 69 2.70 -2.12 5.29
N TYR A 70 3.19 -0.89 5.18
CA TYR A 70 2.45 0.28 4.73
C TYR A 70 2.89 0.72 3.33
N SER A 71 1.96 1.20 2.51
CA SER A 71 2.15 1.60 1.11
C SER A 71 3.13 2.76 0.96
N GLN A 72 3.97 2.69 -0.06
CA GLN A 72 4.72 3.84 -0.56
C GLN A 72 3.90 4.81 -1.41
N LYS A 73 2.89 4.31 -2.12
CA LYS A 73 2.05 5.13 -2.99
C LYS A 73 1.04 5.96 -2.21
N LYS A 74 0.54 5.43 -1.08
CA LYS A 74 -0.46 6.09 -0.23
C LYS A 74 -0.04 6.06 1.23
N LYS A 75 0.36 7.24 1.75
CA LYS A 75 0.76 7.40 3.15
C LYS A 75 -0.31 6.84 4.10
N GLY A 76 0.14 6.04 5.08
CA GLY A 76 -0.72 5.47 6.12
C GLY A 76 -1.55 4.24 5.71
N ILE A 77 -1.58 3.84 4.44
CA ILE A 77 -2.36 2.67 4.02
C ILE A 77 -1.61 1.36 4.32
N LEU A 78 -2.24 0.48 5.10
CA LEU A 78 -1.76 -0.88 5.36
C LEU A 78 -1.99 -1.79 4.14
N ILE A 79 -0.92 -2.32 3.55
CA ILE A 79 -0.98 -3.17 2.34
C ILE A 79 -0.81 -4.66 2.63
N ALA A 80 -0.15 -5.00 3.73
CA ALA A 80 -0.04 -6.37 4.20
C ALA A 80 0.09 -6.46 5.72
N ARG A 81 -0.39 -7.57 6.28
CA ARG A 81 -0.34 -7.87 7.72
C ARG A 81 -0.14 -9.35 7.97
N ARG A 82 0.69 -9.67 8.97
CA ARG A 82 0.86 -11.02 9.51
C ARG A 82 0.02 -11.15 10.78
N SER A 83 -0.68 -12.27 10.93
CA SER A 83 -1.45 -12.60 12.13
C SER A 83 -0.56 -13.16 13.24
N GLY A 84 -1.11 -13.29 14.44
CA GLY A 84 -0.42 -13.82 15.61
C GLY A 84 0.52 -12.82 16.27
N ASN A 85 1.59 -13.35 16.86
CA ASN A 85 2.64 -12.58 17.55
C ASN A 85 4.02 -13.15 17.22
N ARG A 86 5.08 -12.57 17.82
CA ARG A 86 6.47 -13.00 17.58
C ARG A 86 6.68 -14.48 17.91
N GLU A 87 6.16 -14.95 19.04
CA GLU A 87 6.36 -16.33 19.51
C GLU A 87 5.60 -17.35 18.67
N SER A 88 4.36 -17.05 18.26
CA SER A 88 3.62 -17.92 17.35
C SER A 88 4.31 -18.03 16.00
N ASN A 89 4.86 -16.93 15.47
CA ASN A 89 5.56 -16.91 14.18
C ASN A 89 6.94 -17.55 14.22
N LYS A 90 7.61 -17.62 15.39
CA LYS A 90 8.80 -18.45 15.58
C LYS A 90 8.50 -19.94 15.51
N LYS A 91 7.38 -20.37 16.12
CA LYS A 91 6.96 -21.79 16.12
C LYS A 91 6.47 -22.23 14.73
N ARG A 92 5.67 -21.38 14.08
CA ARG A 92 5.15 -21.61 12.73
C ARG A 92 4.99 -20.28 12.02
N LEU A 93 5.76 -20.06 10.96
CA LEU A 93 5.69 -18.82 10.20
C LEU A 93 4.32 -18.69 9.52
N LEU A 94 3.46 -17.83 10.05
CA LEU A 94 2.16 -17.53 9.45
C LEU A 94 2.35 -16.61 8.25
N PRO A 95 1.56 -16.68 7.18
CA PRO A 95 1.78 -15.87 5.98
C PRO A 95 1.58 -14.36 6.21
N LEU A 96 2.36 -13.54 5.50
CA LEU A 96 2.14 -12.10 5.40
C LEU A 96 1.05 -11.84 4.37
N ASN A 97 -0.19 -11.67 4.82
CA ASN A 97 -1.35 -11.59 3.94
C ASN A 97 -1.54 -10.17 3.41
N LYS A 98 -1.76 -10.04 2.10
CA LYS A 98 -2.16 -8.77 1.45
C LYS A 98 -3.56 -8.36 1.91
N THR A 99 -3.74 -7.07 2.18
CA THR A 99 -5.03 -6.51 2.65
C THR A 99 -5.92 -6.00 1.52
N GLY A 100 -5.39 -5.93 0.28
CA GLY A 100 -6.09 -5.40 -0.90
C GLY A 100 -6.23 -3.87 -0.94
N LYS A 101 -5.88 -3.16 0.14
CA LYS A 101 -5.93 -1.69 0.22
C LYS A 101 -4.57 -1.10 -0.18
N GLY A 102 -4.55 -0.04 -0.99
CA GLY A 102 -3.33 0.75 -1.27
C GLY A 102 -2.27 0.12 -2.18
N MET A 103 -2.55 -1.03 -2.79
CA MET A 103 -1.64 -1.69 -3.74
C MET A 103 -1.73 -1.14 -5.19
N GLY A 104 -2.63 -0.19 -5.46
CA GLY A 104 -2.87 0.32 -6.80
C GLY A 104 -3.66 -0.69 -7.64
N ALA A 105 -4.94 -0.37 -7.87
CA ALA A 105 -5.94 -1.24 -8.50
C ALA A 105 -6.22 -2.54 -7.73
N MET A 106 -7.51 -2.79 -7.51
CA MET A 106 -7.98 -4.10 -7.11
C MET A 106 -7.43 -5.13 -8.10
N ILE A 107 -7.23 -6.35 -7.63
CA ILE A 107 -7.43 -7.54 -8.45
C ILE A 107 -8.93 -7.56 -8.82
N THR A 108 -9.40 -6.57 -9.57
CA THR A 108 -10.63 -6.69 -10.34
C THR A 108 -10.21 -7.49 -11.54
N LYS A 109 -10.70 -8.74 -11.60
CA LYS A 109 -10.74 -9.49 -12.87
C LYS A 109 -11.12 -8.50 -13.98
N PRO A 110 -10.48 -8.55 -15.17
CA PRO A 110 -10.91 -7.70 -16.27
C PRO A 110 -12.41 -7.89 -16.42
N LYS A 111 -13.19 -6.84 -16.11
CA LYS A 111 -14.60 -6.84 -16.47
C LYS A 111 -14.59 -6.77 -17.99
N PRO A 112 -15.24 -7.71 -18.69
CA PRO A 112 -15.40 -7.59 -20.14
C PRO A 112 -15.99 -6.21 -20.39
N ILE A 113 -15.31 -5.42 -21.20
CA ILE A 113 -15.81 -4.13 -21.66
C ILE A 113 -17.00 -4.49 -22.53
N ASP A 114 -18.21 -4.23 -22.03
CA ASP A 114 -19.40 -4.33 -22.84
C ASP A 114 -19.45 -3.08 -23.74
N ILE A 115 -18.97 -3.25 -24.97
CA ILE A 115 -18.80 -2.17 -25.96
C ILE A 115 -20.17 -1.57 -26.31
N TYR A 116 -21.24 -2.37 -26.22
CA TYR A 116 -22.60 -1.95 -26.58
C TYR A 116 -23.17 -0.93 -25.60
N THR A 117 -22.96 -1.10 -24.30
CA THR A 117 -23.44 -0.14 -23.29
C THR A 117 -22.68 1.20 -23.33
N GLN A 118 -21.46 1.23 -23.85
CA GLN A 118 -20.72 2.48 -24.05
C GLN A 118 -21.18 3.26 -25.28
N LEU A 119 -21.55 2.56 -26.37
CA LEU A 119 -22.08 3.17 -27.59
C LEU A 119 -23.41 3.88 -27.33
N ASP A 120 -24.34 3.24 -26.61
CA ASP A 120 -25.64 3.83 -26.23
C ASP A 120 -25.49 5.13 -25.42
N PHE A 121 -24.47 5.18 -24.55
CA PHE A 121 -24.19 6.36 -23.74
C PHE A 121 -23.68 7.53 -24.59
N VAL A 122 -22.84 7.25 -25.58
CA VAL A 122 -22.33 8.25 -26.52
C VAL A 122 -23.46 8.79 -27.38
N GLU A 123 -24.30 7.92 -27.93
CA GLU A 123 -25.44 8.34 -28.76
C GLU A 123 -26.42 9.24 -28.00
N LYS A 124 -26.76 8.87 -26.75
CA LYS A 124 -27.62 9.71 -25.88
C LYS A 124 -27.01 11.09 -25.65
N LYS A 125 -25.70 11.16 -25.38
CA LYS A 125 -25.00 12.43 -25.18
C LYS A 125 -24.99 13.29 -26.44
N VAL A 126 -24.79 12.68 -27.61
CA VAL A 126 -24.81 13.39 -28.90
C VAL A 126 -26.21 13.95 -29.17
N GLN A 127 -27.26 13.18 -28.93
CA GLN A 127 -28.64 13.65 -29.08
C GLN A 127 -29.01 14.77 -28.11
N GLU A 128 -28.60 14.69 -26.84
CA GLU A 128 -28.83 15.76 -25.86
C GLU A 128 -28.13 17.06 -26.26
N ASN A 129 -26.88 16.97 -26.72
CA ASN A 129 -26.12 18.13 -27.16
C ASN A 129 -26.73 18.76 -28.42
N ALA A 130 -27.18 17.96 -29.39
CA ALA A 130 -27.86 18.44 -30.58
C ALA A 130 -29.18 19.14 -30.22
N ARG A 131 -29.99 18.58 -29.32
CA ARG A 131 -31.22 19.22 -28.83
C ARG A 131 -30.95 20.55 -28.13
N ARG A 132 -29.89 20.64 -27.33
CA ARG A 132 -29.48 21.88 -26.67
C ARG A 132 -29.01 22.94 -27.67
N ALA A 133 -28.30 22.55 -28.72
CA ALA A 133 -27.86 23.46 -29.78
C ALA A 133 -29.07 24.03 -30.55
N PHE A 134 -29.99 23.16 -31.00
CA PHE A 134 -31.22 23.59 -31.67
C PHE A 134 -32.11 24.50 -30.82
N LYS A 135 -32.19 24.25 -29.51
CA LYS A 135 -32.97 25.10 -28.59
C LYS A 135 -32.35 26.49 -28.40
N LYS A 136 -31.03 26.63 -28.56
CA LYS A 136 -30.33 27.92 -28.48
C LYS A 136 -30.47 28.75 -29.75
N GLU A 137 -30.59 28.13 -30.92
CA GLU A 137 -30.81 28.85 -32.20
C GLU A 137 -32.22 29.42 -32.34
N LYS A 138 -33.25 28.76 -31.79
CA LYS A 138 -34.65 29.24 -31.86
C LYS A 138 -34.99 30.44 -30.93
N VAL A 139 -34.05 30.88 -30.10
CA VAL A 139 -34.26 31.98 -29.13
C VAL A 139 -33.47 33.24 -29.54
N LYS A 140 -33.04 33.31 -30.81
CA LYS A 140 -32.49 34.52 -31.42
C LYS A 140 -33.47 35.11 -32.43
#